data_AF-A0A920U4Y3-F1
#
_entry.id   AF-A0A920U4Y3-F1
#
_cell.length_a   1.000
_cell.length_b   1.000
_cell.length_c   1.000
_cell.angle_alpha   90.00
_cell.angle_beta   90.00
_cell.angle_gamma   90.00
#
_symmetry.space_group_name_H-M   'P 1'
#
loop_
_entity.id
_entity.type
_entity.pdbx_description
1 polymer ?
#
loop_
_entity_poly.entity_id
_entity_poly.type
_entity_poly.pdbx_seq_one_letter_code
_entity_poly.pdbx_strand_id
1 'polypeptide(L)'
;MAFRSQHFFSLGGRVSWSFYMLLLILVVALGLRLNGINWDQGFAFHPDERDIYMRSGCMYDLLAEAPNALDCGYVRDESDTEAGLPSIGTFLDKDRSPLNPHWFPLGSILIYILVLFRSIVELFTDVNPMDMRYVGRPLAALADVGSVAMVFVLGRRFYGTGVGLLAAGFTSLAVIHIQNSHFFRPETFSVFFTLVSFWAMWRMVERKQLKDSAFLGLALGLAIAPKISILPILAPLFLVYLYRVLDEVEGNWSAITPELVKRIFWHAVLAST
;
A
#
# COMPACT_ATOMS: atom_id res chain seq x y z
N MET A 1 -21.18 16.39 -16.77
CA MET A 1 -19.99 16.50 -17.66
C MET A 1 -19.65 15.13 -18.20
N ALA A 2 -19.89 14.88 -19.49
CA ALA A 2 -19.50 13.61 -20.12
C ALA A 2 -17.97 13.56 -20.25
N PHE A 3 -17.32 12.87 -19.32
CA PHE A 3 -15.88 12.71 -19.31
C PHE A 3 -15.46 11.73 -20.41
N ARG A 4 -14.98 12.27 -21.54
CA ARG A 4 -14.42 11.48 -22.64
C ARG A 4 -13.24 10.64 -22.14
N SER A 5 -13.29 9.33 -22.40
CA SER A 5 -12.15 8.42 -22.27
C SER A 5 -11.09 8.80 -23.31
N GLN A 6 -10.20 9.72 -22.94
CA GLN A 6 -9.00 9.99 -23.73
C GLN A 6 -8.13 8.73 -23.65
N HIS A 7 -7.89 8.09 -24.80
CA HIS A 7 -7.03 6.90 -24.93
C HIS A 7 -5.77 7.07 -24.07
N PHE A 8 -5.56 6.13 -23.15
CA PHE A 8 -4.56 6.25 -22.10
C PHE A 8 -3.14 6.41 -22.70
N PHE A 9 -2.87 5.85 -23.89
CA PHE A 9 -1.53 5.83 -24.50
C PHE A 9 -1.43 5.90 -26.04
N SER A 10 -2.49 6.24 -26.77
CA SER A 10 -2.47 6.14 -28.25
C SER A 10 -3.27 7.23 -28.95
N LEU A 11 -2.61 8.00 -29.81
CA LEU A 11 -3.22 8.63 -30.99
C LEU A 11 -2.75 7.82 -32.20
N GLY A 12 -3.61 6.99 -32.78
CA GLY A 12 -3.37 6.35 -34.08
C GLY A 12 -2.28 5.26 -34.11
N GLY A 13 -2.06 4.54 -33.00
CA GLY A 13 -1.14 3.39 -32.98
C GLY A 13 0.34 3.73 -32.76
N ARG A 14 0.69 5.02 -32.63
CA ARG A 14 2.01 5.46 -32.16
C ARG A 14 1.95 5.86 -30.69
N VAL A 15 2.92 5.38 -29.92
CA VAL A 15 3.09 5.72 -28.51
C VAL A 15 3.37 7.23 -28.39
N SER A 16 2.64 7.92 -27.51
CA SER A 16 2.73 9.39 -27.38
C SER A 16 4.06 9.83 -26.73
N TRP A 17 4.55 11.02 -27.07
CA TRP A 17 5.73 11.63 -26.41
C TRP A 17 5.62 11.63 -24.87
N SER A 18 4.43 11.88 -24.35
CA SER A 18 4.15 11.85 -22.92
C SER A 18 4.40 10.49 -22.27
N PHE A 19 4.22 9.39 -23.00
CA PHE A 19 4.55 8.06 -22.51
C PHE A 19 6.06 7.92 -22.36
N TYR A 20 6.85 8.31 -23.36
CA TYR A 20 8.31 8.22 -23.30
C TYR A 20 8.89 9.11 -22.19
N MET A 21 8.33 10.31 -22.00
CA MET A 21 8.70 11.18 -20.88
C MET A 21 8.36 10.58 -19.53
N LEU A 22 7.16 10.02 -19.37
CA LEU A 22 6.80 9.32 -18.14
C LEU A 22 7.72 8.14 -17.89
N LEU A 23 8.01 7.33 -18.91
CA LEU A 23 8.92 6.19 -18.81
C LEU A 23 10.31 6.64 -18.35
N LEU A 24 10.85 7.71 -18.93
CA LEU A 24 12.11 8.31 -18.51
C LEU A 24 12.06 8.73 -17.03
N ILE A 25 10.99 9.44 -16.62
CA ILE A 25 10.79 9.85 -15.23
C ILE A 25 10.78 8.65 -14.29
N LEU A 26 10.07 7.57 -14.64
CA LEU A 26 9.97 6.37 -13.82
C LEU A 26 11.29 5.60 -13.75
N VAL A 27 12.05 5.52 -14.85
CA VAL A 27 13.38 4.91 -14.86
C VAL A 27 14.36 5.70 -14.00
N VAL A 28 14.37 7.03 -14.12
CA VAL A 28 15.18 7.91 -13.27
C VAL A 28 14.75 7.77 -11.81
N ALA A 29 13.43 7.77 -11.53
CA ALA A 29 12.90 7.59 -10.19
C ALA A 29 13.37 6.27 -9.57
N LEU A 30 13.28 5.16 -10.32
CA LEU A 30 13.71 3.84 -9.89
C LEU A 30 15.22 3.79 -9.63
N GLY A 31 16.02 4.34 -10.56
CA GLY A 31 17.47 4.42 -10.42
C GLY A 31 17.89 5.17 -9.16
N LEU A 32 17.25 6.31 -8.86
CA LEU A 32 17.53 7.10 -7.66
C LEU A 32 17.16 6.39 -6.35
N ARG A 33 16.19 5.47 -6.37
CA ARG A 33 15.67 4.78 -5.17
C ARG A 33 16.35 3.45 -4.90
N LEU A 34 16.90 2.82 -5.94
CA LEU A 34 17.66 1.56 -5.84
C LEU A 34 19.17 1.79 -5.77
N ASN A 35 19.66 2.98 -6.11
CA ASN A 35 21.08 3.28 -6.03
C ASN A 35 21.57 3.14 -4.59
N GLY A 36 22.63 2.36 -4.38
CA GLY A 36 23.14 2.14 -3.02
C GLY A 36 22.11 1.44 -2.13
N ILE A 37 21.38 0.44 -2.62
CA ILE A 37 20.39 -0.28 -1.81
C ILE A 37 20.93 -0.84 -0.47
N ASN A 38 22.24 -1.09 -0.42
CA ASN A 38 23.00 -1.50 0.76
C ASN A 38 23.95 -0.39 1.24
N TRP A 39 23.53 0.88 1.16
CA TRP A 39 24.34 2.05 1.49
C TRP A 39 24.87 2.04 2.93
N ASP A 40 24.14 1.41 3.84
CA ASP A 40 24.47 1.24 5.26
C ASP A 40 25.29 -0.03 5.56
N GLN A 41 25.57 -0.84 4.54
CA GLN A 41 26.32 -2.11 4.62
C GLN A 41 25.76 -3.11 5.67
N GLY A 42 24.50 -2.96 6.08
CA GLY A 42 23.89 -3.77 7.13
C GLY A 42 24.22 -3.36 8.56
N PHE A 43 24.74 -2.14 8.80
CA PHE A 43 25.09 -1.66 10.15
C PHE A 43 24.18 -0.53 10.66
N ALA A 44 23.59 0.28 9.78
CA ALA A 44 22.84 1.49 10.16
C ALA A 44 21.37 1.44 9.72
N PHE A 45 20.70 0.33 10.02
CA PHE A 45 19.26 0.18 9.79
C PHE A 45 18.47 1.26 10.50
N HIS A 46 17.40 1.72 9.85
CA HIS A 46 16.38 2.46 10.57
C HIS A 46 15.78 1.56 11.68
N PRO A 47 15.53 2.06 12.90
CA PRO A 47 14.98 1.25 14.00
C PRO A 47 13.73 0.45 13.60
N ASP A 48 12.75 1.09 12.98
CA ASP A 48 11.53 0.43 12.49
C ASP A 48 11.81 -0.68 11.47
N GLU A 49 12.72 -0.43 10.51
CA GLU A 49 13.09 -1.42 9.47
C GLU A 49 13.73 -2.65 10.11
N ARG A 50 14.64 -2.43 11.05
CA ARG A 50 15.30 -3.50 11.82
C ARG A 50 14.29 -4.34 12.59
N ASP A 51 13.31 -3.71 13.25
CA ASP A 51 12.32 -4.45 14.05
C ASP A 51 11.41 -5.31 13.16
N ILE A 52 10.99 -4.79 12.00
CA ILE A 52 10.23 -5.57 11.01
C ILE A 52 11.04 -6.79 10.53
N TYR A 53 12.34 -6.64 10.25
CA TYR A 53 13.20 -7.78 9.88
C TYR A 53 13.34 -8.82 10.99
N MET A 54 13.63 -8.40 12.23
CA MET A 54 13.77 -9.33 13.34
C MET A 54 12.47 -10.08 13.64
N ARG A 55 11.32 -9.39 13.62
CA ARG A 55 10.01 -10.01 13.89
C ARG A 55 9.55 -10.93 12.79
N SER A 56 9.67 -10.51 11.52
CA SER A 56 9.39 -11.40 10.38
C SER A 56 10.32 -12.62 10.37
N GLY A 57 11.55 -12.42 10.87
CA GLY A 57 12.52 -13.47 11.16
C GLY A 57 11.94 -14.54 12.09
N CYS A 58 11.71 -14.17 13.35
CA CYS A 58 11.18 -15.09 14.36
C CYS A 58 9.81 -15.68 13.99
N MET A 59 8.93 -14.88 13.36
CA MET A 59 7.61 -15.36 12.93
C MET A 59 7.73 -16.45 11.86
N TYR A 60 8.64 -16.30 10.90
CA TYR A 60 8.90 -17.36 9.93
C TYR A 60 9.46 -18.61 10.61
N ASP A 61 10.43 -18.45 11.51
CA ASP A 61 11.03 -19.59 12.22
C ASP A 61 9.99 -20.36 13.06
N LEU A 62 9.03 -19.64 13.67
CA LEU A 62 7.87 -20.22 14.35
C LEU A 62 6.98 -21.03 13.41
N LEU A 63 6.62 -20.47 12.26
CA LEU A 63 5.74 -21.13 11.29
C LEU A 63 6.41 -22.34 10.63
N ALA A 64 7.73 -22.31 10.46
CA ALA A 64 8.53 -23.39 9.89
C ALA A 64 8.95 -24.45 10.93
N GLU A 65 8.54 -24.31 12.19
CA GLU A 65 8.90 -25.20 13.31
C GLU A 65 10.43 -25.37 13.45
N ALA A 66 11.16 -24.28 13.24
CA ALA A 66 12.62 -24.29 13.31
C ALA A 66 13.11 -24.62 14.74
N PRO A 67 14.29 -25.25 14.89
CA PRO A 67 14.88 -25.49 16.19
C PRO A 67 15.03 -24.19 16.99
N ASN A 68 14.60 -24.20 18.25
CA ASN A 68 14.63 -23.04 19.16
C ASN A 68 13.79 -21.83 18.69
N ALA A 69 12.81 -21.99 17.80
CA ALA A 69 11.94 -20.89 17.38
C ALA A 69 11.23 -20.19 18.56
N LEU A 70 10.89 -20.93 19.61
CA LEU A 70 10.31 -20.39 20.85
C LEU A 70 11.28 -19.53 21.68
N ASP A 71 12.59 -19.64 21.45
CA ASP A 71 13.61 -18.81 22.11
C ASP A 71 14.04 -17.60 21.23
N CYS A 72 13.29 -17.29 20.17
CA CYS A 72 13.65 -16.24 19.21
C CYS A 72 13.15 -14.85 19.64
N GLY A 73 14.07 -13.91 19.92
CA GLY A 73 13.76 -12.49 20.02
C GLY A 73 12.56 -12.17 20.93
N TYR A 74 11.51 -11.60 20.34
CA TYR A 74 10.29 -11.20 21.06
C TYR A 74 9.46 -12.39 21.57
N VAL A 75 9.63 -13.59 20.98
CA VAL A 75 8.86 -14.79 21.32
C VAL A 75 9.25 -15.33 22.70
N ARG A 76 10.47 -15.04 23.16
CA ARG A 76 11.00 -15.48 24.46
C ARG A 76 10.14 -15.03 25.64
N ASP A 77 9.51 -13.87 25.49
CA ASP A 77 8.66 -13.27 26.51
C ASP A 77 7.19 -13.73 26.39
N GLU A 78 6.86 -14.52 25.36
CA GLU A 78 5.50 -14.96 25.02
C GLU A 78 5.35 -16.48 25.18
N SER A 79 5.29 -16.94 26.45
CA SER A 79 5.35 -18.38 26.82
C SER A 79 4.24 -19.26 26.24
N ASP A 80 3.11 -18.66 25.87
CA ASP A 80 1.92 -19.37 25.41
C ASP A 80 1.88 -19.55 23.88
N THR A 81 2.84 -18.95 23.16
CA THR A 81 2.91 -19.02 21.69
C THR A 81 3.17 -20.44 21.21
N GLU A 82 2.36 -20.92 20.26
CA GLU A 82 2.50 -22.25 19.66
C GLU A 82 3.25 -22.17 18.33
N ALA A 83 4.22 -23.06 18.11
CA ALA A 83 4.91 -23.17 16.83
C ALA A 83 4.07 -23.94 15.77
N GLY A 84 4.37 -23.69 14.50
CA GLY A 84 3.73 -24.33 13.35
C GLY A 84 2.56 -23.54 12.76
N LEU A 85 1.93 -24.10 11.73
CA LEU A 85 0.77 -23.49 11.10
C LEU A 85 -0.45 -23.56 12.05
N PRO A 86 -1.05 -22.42 12.42
CA PRO A 86 -2.07 -22.42 13.46
C PRO A 86 -3.37 -23.08 12.99
N SER A 87 -4.01 -23.81 13.91
CA SER A 87 -5.41 -24.20 13.77
C SER A 87 -6.31 -22.95 13.80
N ILE A 88 -7.57 -23.05 13.34
CA ILE A 88 -8.52 -21.92 13.38
C ILE A 88 -8.69 -21.36 14.80
N GLY A 89 -8.68 -22.23 15.83
CA GLY A 89 -8.77 -21.81 17.22
C GLY A 89 -7.53 -21.04 17.67
N THR A 90 -6.34 -21.58 17.38
CA THR A 90 -5.06 -20.93 17.69
C THR A 90 -4.89 -19.62 16.91
N PHE A 91 -5.36 -19.55 15.66
CA PHE A 91 -5.23 -18.37 14.80
C PHE A 91 -5.92 -17.13 15.39
N LEU A 92 -7.10 -17.31 15.98
CA LEU A 92 -7.89 -16.24 16.59
C LEU A 92 -7.50 -15.96 18.06
N ASP A 93 -6.65 -16.80 18.64
CA ASP A 93 -6.16 -16.65 20.00
C ASP A 93 -4.96 -15.71 20.01
N LYS A 94 -5.06 -14.61 20.76
CA LYS A 94 -4.02 -13.58 20.78
C LYS A 94 -2.71 -14.08 21.38
N ASP A 95 -2.77 -14.99 22.35
CA ASP A 95 -1.61 -15.41 23.15
C ASP A 95 -0.94 -16.64 22.51
N ARG A 96 -1.72 -17.48 21.84
CA ARG A 96 -1.21 -18.73 21.24
C ARG A 96 -0.80 -18.59 19.77
N SER A 97 -1.31 -17.59 19.04
CA SER A 97 -1.09 -17.48 17.59
C SER A 97 0.36 -17.12 17.23
N PRO A 98 1.07 -17.95 16.45
CA PRO A 98 2.40 -17.61 15.93
C PRO A 98 2.38 -16.45 14.94
N LEU A 99 1.20 -16.10 14.41
CA LEU A 99 1.01 -14.97 13.50
C LEU A 99 0.82 -13.63 14.22
N ASN A 100 0.83 -13.61 15.55
CA ASN A 100 0.81 -12.39 16.33
C ASN A 100 2.24 -11.82 16.47
N PRO A 101 2.55 -10.65 15.89
CA PRO A 101 3.88 -10.06 16.01
C PRO A 101 4.14 -9.40 17.37
N HIS A 102 3.13 -9.29 18.26
CA HIS A 102 3.21 -8.60 19.56
C HIS A 102 3.82 -7.18 19.47
N TRP A 103 3.57 -6.52 18.34
CA TRP A 103 4.12 -5.19 18.03
C TRP A 103 3.19 -4.42 17.11
N PHE A 104 2.56 -3.41 17.69
CA PHE A 104 1.53 -2.59 17.07
C PHE A 104 1.80 -1.06 17.03
N PRO A 105 3.03 -0.53 17.23
CA PRO A 105 3.29 0.88 16.92
C PRO A 105 3.08 1.23 15.44
N LEU A 106 3.36 0.26 14.55
CA LEU A 106 3.09 0.32 13.12
C LEU A 106 2.11 -0.80 12.75
N GLY A 107 1.56 -0.72 11.55
CA GLY A 107 0.71 -1.78 11.02
C GLY A 107 1.50 -3.05 10.69
N SER A 108 0.96 -4.22 11.05
CA SER A 108 1.65 -5.52 10.95
C SER A 108 1.76 -6.07 9.53
N ILE A 109 1.09 -5.47 8.54
CA ILE A 109 1.07 -5.98 7.15
C ILE A 109 2.45 -6.15 6.53
N LEU A 110 3.40 -5.28 6.87
CA LEU A 110 4.77 -5.36 6.35
C LEU A 110 5.52 -6.59 6.87
N ILE A 111 5.23 -7.02 8.10
CA ILE A 111 5.79 -8.24 8.68
C ILE A 111 5.28 -9.44 7.88
N TYR A 112 3.98 -9.53 7.63
CA TYR A 112 3.39 -10.64 6.85
C TYR A 112 3.89 -10.66 5.40
N ILE A 113 4.06 -9.50 4.76
CA ILE A 113 4.66 -9.42 3.42
C ILE A 113 6.08 -10.00 3.44
N LEU A 114 6.91 -9.64 4.42
CA LEU A 114 8.26 -10.19 4.52
C LEU A 114 8.27 -11.68 4.83
N VAL A 115 7.40 -12.17 5.72
CA VAL A 115 7.26 -13.61 5.98
C VAL A 115 6.94 -14.35 4.68
N LEU A 116 5.97 -13.85 3.90
CA LEU A 116 5.62 -14.42 2.60
C LEU A 116 6.82 -14.48 1.65
N PHE A 117 7.57 -13.38 1.51
CA PHE A 117 8.74 -13.37 0.64
C PHE A 117 9.88 -14.25 1.18
N ARG A 118 10.10 -14.28 2.49
CA ARG A 118 11.09 -15.17 3.12
C ARG A 118 10.74 -16.63 2.85
N SER A 119 9.48 -17.03 3.01
CA SER A 119 8.99 -18.37 2.67
C SER A 119 9.20 -18.76 1.21
N ILE A 120 9.27 -17.79 0.29
CA ILE A 120 9.58 -18.06 -1.12
C ILE A 120 11.10 -18.16 -1.33
N VAL A 121 11.88 -17.26 -0.75
CA VAL A 121 13.34 -17.22 -0.94
C VAL A 121 14.02 -18.41 -0.29
N GLU A 122 13.56 -18.85 0.89
CA GLU A 122 14.11 -20.00 1.60
C GLU A 122 13.86 -21.35 0.92
N LEU A 123 12.97 -21.41 -0.08
CA LEU A 123 12.88 -22.59 -0.96
C LEU A 123 14.15 -22.79 -1.79
N PHE A 124 14.97 -21.75 -1.94
CA PHE A 124 16.15 -21.74 -2.80
C PHE A 124 17.46 -21.54 -2.03
N THR A 125 17.44 -20.77 -0.94
CA THR A 125 18.64 -20.48 -0.14
C THR A 125 18.26 -20.06 1.27
N ASP A 126 19.06 -20.47 2.26
CA ASP A 126 18.93 -19.97 3.63
C ASP A 126 19.22 -18.46 3.65
N VAL A 127 18.42 -17.70 4.40
CA VAL A 127 18.56 -16.24 4.47
C VAL A 127 18.57 -15.78 5.92
N ASN A 128 19.52 -14.91 6.27
CA ASN A 128 19.48 -14.23 7.55
C ASN A 128 18.32 -13.21 7.57
N PRO A 129 17.60 -13.05 8.70
CA PRO A 129 16.56 -12.03 8.82
C PRO A 129 16.98 -10.63 8.36
N MET A 130 18.21 -10.21 8.65
CA MET A 130 18.73 -8.88 8.26
C MET A 130 19.08 -8.75 6.78
N ASP A 131 19.28 -9.87 6.08
CA ASP A 131 19.52 -9.87 4.64
C ASP A 131 18.21 -9.76 3.84
N MET A 132 17.07 -9.86 4.52
CA MET A 132 15.77 -9.51 3.93
C MET A 132 15.65 -8.05 3.53
N ARG A 133 16.64 -7.20 3.85
CA ARG A 133 16.81 -5.88 3.25
C ARG A 133 16.88 -5.87 1.73
N TYR A 134 17.44 -6.93 1.12
CA TYR A 134 17.49 -7.07 -0.33
C TYR A 134 16.12 -7.39 -0.96
N VAL A 135 15.10 -7.64 -0.15
CA VAL A 135 13.70 -7.78 -0.59
C VAL A 135 12.86 -6.58 -0.14
N GLY A 136 12.97 -6.20 1.13
CA GLY A 136 12.20 -5.09 1.69
C GLY A 136 12.47 -3.76 0.98
N ARG A 137 13.73 -3.35 0.85
CA ARG A 137 14.07 -2.05 0.25
C ARG A 137 13.62 -1.94 -1.21
N PRO A 138 13.80 -2.96 -2.09
CA PRO A 138 13.18 -2.94 -3.41
C PRO A 138 11.65 -2.79 -3.38
N LEU A 139 10.95 -3.47 -2.47
CA LEU A 139 9.49 -3.33 -2.37
C LEU A 139 9.09 -1.90 -2.01
N ALA A 140 9.79 -1.27 -1.06
CA ALA A 140 9.57 0.13 -0.70
C ALA A 140 9.87 1.08 -1.88
N ALA A 141 10.97 0.84 -2.60
CA ALA A 141 11.31 1.60 -3.81
C ALA A 141 10.25 1.45 -4.91
N LEU A 142 9.75 0.24 -5.14
CA LEU A 142 8.69 -0.02 -6.12
C LEU A 142 7.37 0.66 -5.72
N ALA A 143 6.99 0.64 -4.45
CA ALA A 143 5.82 1.37 -3.96
C ALA A 143 5.96 2.89 -4.17
N ASP A 144 7.14 3.46 -3.91
CA ASP A 144 7.37 4.89 -4.11
C ASP A 144 7.43 5.28 -5.61
N VAL A 145 8.02 4.45 -6.48
CA VAL A 145 7.91 4.64 -7.94
C VAL A 145 6.46 4.52 -8.41
N GLY A 146 5.68 3.61 -7.82
CA GLY A 146 4.24 3.53 -8.02
C GLY A 146 3.54 4.83 -7.64
N SER A 147 3.98 5.49 -6.57
CA SER A 147 3.47 6.80 -6.16
C SER A 147 3.76 7.88 -7.20
N VAL A 148 4.98 7.92 -7.75
CA VAL A 148 5.34 8.81 -8.87
C VAL A 148 4.41 8.60 -10.07
N ALA A 149 4.15 7.33 -10.43
CA ALA A 149 3.22 7.00 -11.51
C ALA A 149 1.78 7.46 -11.20
N MET A 150 1.31 7.27 -9.98
CA MET A 150 -0.04 7.69 -9.58
C MET A 150 -0.20 9.20 -9.52
N VAL A 151 0.84 9.95 -9.13
CA VAL A 151 0.86 11.42 -9.22
C VAL A 151 0.69 11.86 -10.67
N PHE A 152 1.38 11.23 -11.62
CA PHE A 152 1.15 11.50 -13.05
C PHE A 152 -0.30 11.20 -13.45
N VAL A 153 -0.86 10.05 -13.06
CA VAL A 153 -2.22 9.65 -13.44
C VAL A 153 -3.25 10.65 -12.93
N LEU A 154 -3.19 11.01 -11.65
CA LEU A 154 -4.10 11.99 -11.04
C LEU A 154 -3.88 13.40 -11.60
N GLY A 155 -2.63 13.85 -11.71
CA GLY A 155 -2.29 15.17 -12.25
C GLY A 155 -2.73 15.34 -13.70
N ARG A 156 -2.48 14.33 -14.55
CA ARG A 156 -2.97 14.30 -15.94
C ARG A 156 -4.48 14.39 -16.00
N ARG A 157 -5.17 13.69 -15.10
CA ARG A 157 -6.63 13.65 -15.09
C ARG A 157 -7.23 15.00 -14.73
N PHE A 158 -6.74 15.66 -13.68
CA PHE A 158 -7.34 16.90 -13.19
C PHE A 158 -6.84 18.16 -13.90
N TYR A 159 -5.60 18.18 -14.37
CA TYR A 159 -4.94 19.40 -14.85
C TYR A 159 -4.26 19.25 -16.22
N GLY A 160 -4.37 18.07 -16.85
CA GLY A 160 -3.81 17.79 -18.17
C GLY A 160 -2.38 17.24 -18.15
N THR A 161 -1.94 16.73 -19.31
CA THR A 161 -0.71 15.92 -19.43
C THR A 161 0.57 16.64 -18.98
N GLY A 162 0.71 17.92 -19.31
CA GLY A 162 1.90 18.69 -18.93
C GLY A 162 2.06 18.81 -17.40
N VAL A 163 0.96 19.12 -16.70
CA VAL A 163 0.94 19.21 -15.23
C VAL A 163 1.21 17.85 -14.59
N GLY A 164 0.63 16.77 -15.13
CA GLY A 164 0.92 15.42 -14.66
C GLY A 164 2.40 15.04 -14.78
N LEU A 165 3.04 15.35 -15.92
CA LEU A 165 4.47 15.08 -16.13
C LEU A 165 5.35 15.92 -15.19
N LEU A 166 5.03 17.20 -15.03
CA LEU A 166 5.78 18.10 -14.15
C LEU A 166 5.66 17.65 -12.69
N ALA A 167 4.45 17.32 -12.24
CA ALA A 167 4.20 16.83 -10.88
C ALA A 167 4.97 15.53 -10.61
N ALA A 168 4.92 14.56 -11.53
CA ALA A 168 5.68 13.32 -11.40
C ALA A 168 7.20 13.56 -11.42
N GLY A 169 7.70 14.50 -12.23
CA GLY A 169 9.09 14.90 -12.23
C GLY A 169 9.54 15.53 -10.90
N PHE A 170 8.70 16.35 -10.26
CA PHE A 170 9.01 16.87 -8.93
C PHE A 170 8.96 15.78 -7.85
N THR A 171 7.99 14.87 -7.90
CA THR A 171 7.92 13.73 -6.96
C THR A 171 9.10 12.77 -7.13
N SER A 172 9.57 12.53 -8.36
CA SER A 172 10.70 11.63 -8.61
C SER A 172 12.01 12.15 -8.01
N LEU A 173 12.20 13.47 -8.02
CA LEU A 173 13.38 14.18 -7.52
C LEU A 173 13.26 14.63 -6.05
N ALA A 174 12.08 14.47 -5.43
CA ALA A 174 11.85 14.88 -4.05
C ALA A 174 12.71 14.07 -3.08
N VAL A 175 13.61 14.77 -2.37
CA VAL A 175 14.58 14.15 -1.44
C VAL A 175 13.88 13.28 -0.40
N ILE A 176 12.74 13.73 0.14
CA ILE A 176 11.99 12.98 1.16
C ILE A 176 11.46 11.64 0.64
N HIS A 177 11.03 11.58 -0.63
CA HIS A 177 10.58 10.35 -1.27
C HIS A 177 11.75 9.39 -1.51
N ILE A 178 12.85 9.93 -2.04
CA ILE A 178 14.09 9.17 -2.26
C ILE A 178 14.59 8.59 -0.93
N GLN A 179 14.72 9.41 0.12
CA GLN A 179 15.20 8.95 1.42
C GLN A 179 14.32 7.86 2.02
N ASN A 180 13.00 8.05 2.07
CA ASN A 180 12.10 7.06 2.66
C ASN A 180 12.06 5.75 1.87
N SER A 181 12.30 5.79 0.56
CA SER A 181 12.35 4.58 -0.27
C SER A 181 13.58 3.69 -0.05
N HIS A 182 14.65 4.22 0.55
CA HIS A 182 15.85 3.43 0.89
C HIS A 182 15.68 2.61 2.17
N PHE A 183 14.58 2.79 2.89
CA PHE A 183 14.25 2.03 4.09
C PHE A 183 12.96 1.25 3.87
N PHE A 184 12.90 0.01 4.35
CA PHE A 184 11.65 -0.73 4.38
C PHE A 184 10.77 -0.25 5.54
N ARG A 185 9.95 0.78 5.28
CA ARG A 185 9.03 1.39 6.25
C ARG A 185 7.62 1.59 5.68
N PRO A 186 6.59 1.76 6.53
CA PRO A 186 5.19 1.93 6.11
C PRO A 186 4.93 3.10 5.16
N GLU A 187 5.71 4.19 5.25
CA GLU A 187 5.41 5.46 4.60
C GLU A 187 5.26 5.33 3.08
N THR A 188 6.16 4.60 2.41
CA THR A 188 6.12 4.45 0.94
C THR A 188 4.88 3.70 0.47
N PHE A 189 4.49 2.63 1.18
CA PHE A 189 3.28 1.86 0.91
C PHE A 189 2.01 2.67 1.19
N SER A 190 1.96 3.35 2.34
CA SER A 190 0.81 4.19 2.71
C SER A 190 0.58 5.32 1.72
N VAL A 191 1.64 5.99 1.24
CA VAL A 191 1.51 7.05 0.22
C VAL A 191 1.00 6.47 -1.10
N PHE A 192 1.57 5.34 -1.55
CA PHE A 192 1.14 4.69 -2.79
C PHE A 192 -0.34 4.31 -2.76
N PHE A 193 -0.76 3.57 -1.74
CA PHE A 193 -2.15 3.12 -1.63
C PHE A 193 -3.12 4.27 -1.31
N THR A 194 -2.67 5.36 -0.70
CA THR A 194 -3.46 6.60 -0.57
C THR A 194 -3.74 7.20 -1.94
N LEU A 195 -2.74 7.31 -2.82
CA LEU A 195 -2.92 7.82 -4.18
C LEU A 195 -3.82 6.89 -5.02
N VAL A 196 -3.66 5.57 -4.86
CA VAL A 196 -4.57 4.58 -5.47
C VAL A 196 -6.00 4.73 -4.94
N SER A 197 -6.17 5.01 -3.64
CA SER A 197 -7.48 5.26 -3.03
C SER A 197 -8.14 6.51 -3.60
N PHE A 198 -7.42 7.61 -3.78
CA PHE A 198 -7.96 8.80 -4.45
C PHE A 198 -8.35 8.53 -5.91
N TRP A 199 -7.54 7.75 -6.63
CA TRP A 199 -7.89 7.32 -7.98
C TRP A 199 -9.15 6.42 -8.00
N ALA A 200 -9.26 5.50 -7.03
CA ALA A 200 -10.42 4.62 -6.86
C ALA A 200 -11.69 5.42 -6.51
N MET A 201 -11.58 6.42 -5.63
CA MET A 201 -12.68 7.33 -5.28
C MET A 201 -13.18 8.05 -6.53
N TRP A 202 -12.27 8.63 -7.32
CA TRP A 202 -12.64 9.28 -8.58
C TRP A 202 -13.35 8.30 -9.53
N ARG A 203 -12.77 7.12 -9.74
CA ARG A 203 -13.35 6.07 -10.60
C ARG A 203 -14.74 5.64 -10.13
N MET A 204 -14.94 5.51 -8.82
CA MET A 204 -16.22 5.15 -8.21
C MET A 204 -17.28 6.23 -8.49
N VAL A 205 -16.94 7.51 -8.36
CA VAL A 205 -17.85 8.63 -8.65
C VAL A 205 -18.27 8.64 -10.12
N GLU A 206 -17.32 8.39 -11.04
CA GLU A 206 -17.58 8.44 -12.48
C GLU A 206 -18.42 7.25 -12.97
N ARG A 207 -18.12 6.04 -12.50
CA ARG A 207 -18.74 4.80 -13.00
C ARG A 207 -19.95 4.34 -12.20
N LYS A 208 -20.01 4.70 -10.92
CA LYS A 208 -21.07 4.35 -9.97
C LYS A 208 -21.30 2.84 -9.77
N GLN A 209 -20.36 1.96 -10.15
CA GLN A 209 -20.52 0.50 -10.06
C GLN A 209 -20.08 -0.07 -8.70
N LEU A 210 -20.69 -1.20 -8.29
CA LEU A 210 -20.33 -1.90 -7.04
C LEU A 210 -18.88 -2.41 -7.03
N LYS A 211 -18.39 -2.86 -8.19
CA LYS A 211 -17.00 -3.33 -8.34
C LYS A 211 -15.97 -2.22 -8.04
N ASP A 212 -16.29 -0.98 -8.40
CA ASP A 212 -15.42 0.16 -8.12
C ASP A 212 -15.45 0.53 -6.63
N SER A 213 -16.58 0.31 -5.93
CA SER A 213 -16.67 0.44 -4.47
C SER A 213 -15.87 -0.64 -3.73
N ALA A 214 -15.95 -1.91 -4.17
CA ALA A 214 -15.14 -2.98 -3.60
C ALA A 214 -13.63 -2.75 -3.80
N PHE A 215 -13.23 -2.28 -4.99
CA PHE A 215 -11.83 -1.90 -5.23
C PHE A 215 -11.39 -0.71 -4.37
N LEU A 216 -12.26 0.29 -4.18
CA LEU A 216 -11.99 1.41 -3.27
C LEU A 216 -11.78 0.93 -1.82
N GLY A 217 -12.60 0.00 -1.33
CA GLY A 217 -12.42 -0.57 0.01
C GLY A 217 -11.10 -1.31 0.17
N LEU A 218 -10.75 -2.16 -0.80
CA LEU A 218 -9.45 -2.82 -0.81
C LEU A 218 -8.29 -1.81 -0.80
N ALA A 219 -8.35 -0.77 -1.64
CA ALA A 219 -7.31 0.25 -1.71
C ALA A 219 -7.18 1.04 -0.39
N LEU A 220 -8.30 1.37 0.25
CA LEU A 220 -8.33 2.04 1.55
C LEU A 220 -7.77 1.17 2.66
N GLY A 221 -8.18 -0.11 2.71
CA GLY A 221 -7.64 -1.09 3.64
C GLY A 221 -6.13 -1.20 3.51
N LEU A 222 -5.62 -1.31 2.28
CA LEU A 222 -4.18 -1.35 2.01
C LEU A 222 -3.45 -0.02 2.32
N ALA A 223 -4.14 1.12 2.30
CA ALA A 223 -3.55 2.40 2.69
C ALA A 223 -3.38 2.55 4.20
N ILE A 224 -4.36 2.05 4.97
CA ILE A 224 -4.39 2.11 6.45
C ILE A 224 -3.58 0.97 7.07
N ALA A 225 -3.53 -0.21 6.44
CA ALA A 225 -2.89 -1.40 6.97
C ALA A 225 -1.42 -1.24 7.38
N PRO A 226 -0.56 -0.44 6.68
CA PRO A 226 0.80 -0.18 7.12
C PRO A 226 0.89 0.80 8.29
N LYS A 227 -0.05 1.76 8.38
CA LYS A 227 -0.04 2.81 9.40
C LYS A 227 -1.40 3.43 9.61
N ILE A 228 -1.91 3.36 10.84
CA ILE A 228 -3.22 3.91 11.22
C ILE A 228 -3.31 5.44 11.10
N SER A 229 -2.17 6.15 11.04
CA SER A 229 -2.14 7.60 10.85
C SER A 229 -2.75 8.07 9.52
N ILE A 230 -3.07 7.15 8.61
CA ILE A 230 -3.76 7.42 7.33
C ILE A 230 -5.29 7.54 7.49
N LEU A 231 -5.86 7.26 8.68
CA LEU A 231 -7.29 7.44 8.97
C LEU A 231 -7.94 8.76 8.48
N PRO A 232 -7.25 9.92 8.44
CA PRO A 232 -7.84 11.13 7.85
C PRO A 232 -8.35 10.98 6.40
N ILE A 233 -7.93 9.94 5.66
CA ILE A 233 -8.47 9.59 4.33
C ILE A 233 -9.97 9.25 4.35
N LEU A 234 -10.54 8.93 5.52
CA LEU A 234 -11.99 8.71 5.66
C LEU A 234 -12.79 10.01 5.47
N ALA A 235 -12.19 11.18 5.68
CA ALA A 235 -12.85 12.46 5.43
C ALA A 235 -13.15 12.68 3.92
N PRO A 236 -12.18 12.59 2.99
CA PRO A 236 -12.49 12.66 1.56
C PRO A 236 -13.39 11.50 1.10
N LEU A 237 -13.28 10.30 1.69
CA LEU A 237 -14.21 9.21 1.41
C LEU A 237 -15.67 9.60 1.74
N PHE A 238 -15.89 10.15 2.94
CA PHE A 238 -17.20 10.63 3.36
C PHE A 238 -17.73 11.69 2.39
N LEU A 239 -16.90 12.66 2.00
CA LEU A 239 -17.26 13.69 1.02
C LEU A 239 -17.65 13.10 -0.35
N VAL A 240 -16.97 12.04 -0.79
CA VAL A 240 -17.28 11.35 -2.05
C VAL A 240 -18.65 10.67 -2.00
N TYR A 241 -19.00 10.03 -0.89
CA TYR A 241 -20.33 9.43 -0.72
C TYR A 241 -21.42 10.49 -0.56
N LEU A 242 -21.15 11.59 0.16
CA LEU A 242 -22.05 12.72 0.24
C LEU A 242 -22.31 13.35 -1.13
N TYR A 243 -21.24 13.58 -1.89
CA TYR A 243 -21.33 14.06 -3.27
C TYR A 243 -22.17 13.11 -4.14
N ARG A 244 -22.00 11.80 -4.00
CA ARG A 244 -22.77 10.81 -4.74
C ARG A 244 -24.28 10.88 -4.44
N VAL A 245 -24.67 11.12 -3.19
CA VAL A 245 -26.09 11.31 -2.83
C VAL A 245 -26.63 12.55 -3.54
N LEU A 246 -25.89 13.66 -3.50
CA LEU A 246 -26.29 14.93 -4.12
C LEU A 246 -26.33 14.87 -5.65
N ASP A 247 -25.36 14.20 -6.26
CA ASP A 247 -25.27 14.03 -7.72
C ASP A 247 -26.44 13.23 -8.26
N GLU A 248 -26.96 12.25 -7.50
CA GLU A 248 -28.10 11.44 -7.94
C GLU A 248 -29.44 12.20 -7.90
N VAL A 249 -29.53 13.28 -7.12
CA VAL A 249 -30.71 14.16 -7.04
C VAL A 249 -30.49 15.49 -7.76
N GLU A 250 -29.44 15.60 -8.58
CA GLU A 250 -29.06 16.82 -9.30
C GLU A 250 -28.95 18.06 -8.38
N GLY A 251 -28.57 17.85 -7.11
CA GLY A 251 -28.45 18.89 -6.10
C GLY A 251 -29.78 19.30 -5.41
N ASN A 252 -30.91 18.68 -5.74
CA ASN A 252 -32.17 18.95 -5.07
C ASN A 252 -32.29 18.19 -3.73
N TRP A 253 -31.99 18.87 -2.62
CA TRP A 253 -32.05 18.31 -1.27
C TRP A 253 -33.40 17.70 -0.88
N SER A 254 -34.50 18.24 -1.39
CA SER A 254 -35.86 17.74 -1.08
C SER A 254 -36.18 16.40 -1.74
N ALA A 255 -35.42 15.99 -2.76
CA ALA A 255 -35.60 14.73 -3.47
C ALA A 255 -34.79 13.57 -2.84
N ILE A 256 -34.07 13.80 -1.74
CA ILE A 256 -33.31 12.76 -1.04
C ILE A 256 -34.29 11.82 -0.32
N THR A 257 -34.39 10.59 -0.80
CA THR A 257 -35.24 9.54 -0.22
C THR A 257 -34.44 8.56 0.64
N PRO A 258 -35.06 7.93 1.66
CA PRO A 258 -34.43 6.87 2.46
C PRO A 258 -33.91 5.71 1.61
N GLU A 259 -34.61 5.34 0.54
CA GLU A 259 -34.25 4.26 -0.38
C GLU A 259 -32.96 4.58 -1.15
N LEU A 260 -32.80 5.83 -1.61
CA LEU A 260 -31.59 6.30 -2.27
C LEU A 260 -30.40 6.22 -1.30
N VAL A 261 -30.57 6.73 -0.08
CA VAL A 261 -29.53 6.70 0.95
C VAL A 261 -29.16 5.25 1.27
N LYS A 262 -30.13 4.34 1.41
CA LYS A 262 -29.90 2.91 1.64
C LYS A 262 -29.12 2.25 0.50
N ARG A 263 -29.42 2.60 -0.76
CA ARG A 263 -28.67 2.10 -1.92
C ARG A 263 -27.21 2.54 -1.89
N ILE A 264 -26.97 3.82 -1.63
CA ILE A 264 -25.60 4.38 -1.58
C ILE A 264 -24.86 3.87 -0.34
N PHE A 265 -25.56 3.63 0.76
CA PHE A 265 -25.03 3.00 1.96
C PHE A 265 -24.44 1.62 1.67
N TRP A 266 -25.07 0.79 0.83
CA TRP A 266 -24.48 -0.49 0.43
C TRP A 266 -23.15 -0.34 -0.33
N HIS A 267 -23.00 0.70 -1.14
CA HIS A 267 -21.71 1.03 -1.74
C HIS A 267 -20.69 1.50 -0.71
N ALA A 268 -21.10 2.21 0.34
CA ALA A 268 -20.22 2.64 1.43
C ALA A 268 -19.77 1.45 2.29
N VAL A 269 -20.70 0.55 2.63
CA VAL A 269 -20.41 -0.69 3.36
C VAL A 269 -19.42 -1.54 2.58
N LEU A 270 -19.64 -1.77 1.28
CA LEU A 270 -18.71 -2.53 0.44
C LEU A 270 -17.33 -1.87 0.28
N ALA A 271 -17.23 -0.57 0.46
CA ALA A 271 -15.94 0.13 0.49
C ALA A 271 -15.33 0.22 1.90
N SER A 272 -16.04 -0.25 2.93
CA SER A 272 -15.60 -0.23 4.33
C SER A 272 -15.33 -1.65 4.87
N THR A 273 -15.75 -2.69 4.14
CA THR A 273 -15.44 -4.11 4.37
C THR A 273 -14.12 -4.50 3.74
#